data_AF-A0A5J4RDD7-F1
#
_entry.id   AF-A0A5J4RDD7-F1
#
_cell.length_a   1.000
_cell.length_b   1.000
_cell.length_c   1.000
_cell.angle_alpha   90.00
_cell.angle_beta   90.00
_cell.angle_gamma   90.00
#
_symmetry.space_group_name_H-M   'P 1'
#
loop_
_entity.id
_entity.type
_entity.pdbx_description
1 polymer ?
#
loop_
_entity_poly.entity_id
_entity_poly.type
_entity_poly.pdbx_seq_one_letter_code
_entity_poly.pdbx_strand_id
1 'polypeptide(L)' 'IENLNGKIRKYTKNKLSFPNDEALKKSVYLCIAEIERKWTQPLWNWGLIFNQFLVIFGQRLNR' A
#
# COMPACT_ATOMS: atom_id res chain seq x y z
N ILE A 1 -1.25 6.56 3.17
CA ILE A 1 -0.07 6.26 4.03
C ILE A 1 -0.52 6.02 5.48
N GLU A 2 -1.14 6.99 6.17
CA GLU A 2 -1.54 6.80 7.58
C GLU A 2 -2.52 5.65 7.85
N ASN A 3 -3.45 5.36 6.93
CA ASN A 3 -4.33 4.19 7.06
C ASN A 3 -3.54 2.88 7.14
N LEU A 4 -2.49 2.73 6.33
CA LEU A 4 -1.62 1.55 6.34
C LEU A 4 -0.85 1.46 7.66
N ASN A 5 -0.21 2.56 8.08
CA ASN A 5 0.53 2.63 9.34
C ASN A 5 -0.37 2.30 10.55
N GLY A 6 -1.58 2.84 10.58
CA GLY A 6 -2.56 2.56 11.62
C GLY A 6 -2.97 1.09 11.67
N LYS A 7 -3.16 0.45 10.51
CA LYS A 7 -3.49 -0.98 10.46
C LYS A 7 -2.32 -1.86 10.88
N ILE A 8 -1.09 -1.54 10.49
CA ILE A 8 0.12 -2.26 10.94
C ILE A 8 0.23 -2.17 12.47
N ARG A 9 0.13 -0.96 13.05
CA ARG A 9 0.11 -0.77 14.51
C ARG A 9 -0.99 -1.58 15.18
N LYS A 10 -2.21 -1.57 14.62
CA LYS A 10 -3.33 -2.37 15.14
C LYS A 10 -3.07 -3.87 15.08
N TYR A 11 -2.41 -4.35 14.03
CA TYR A 11 -2.10 -5.77 13.84
C TYR A 11 -0.99 -6.27 14.78
N THR A 12 -0.02 -5.41 15.08
CA THR A 12 1.09 -5.74 15.98
C THR A 12 0.81 -5.43 17.46
N LYS A 13 -0.22 -4.66 17.80
CA LYS A 13 -0.49 -4.20 19.19
C LYS A 13 -0.55 -5.31 20.25
N ASN A 14 -1.01 -6.51 19.86
CA ASN A 14 -1.16 -7.65 20.77
C ASN A 14 0.11 -8.53 20.85
N LYS A 15 1.13 -8.25 20.05
CA LYS A 15 2.44 -8.92 20.07
C LYS A 15 3.50 -7.91 20.50
N LEU A 16 3.78 -7.87 21.80
CA LEU A 16 4.78 -6.99 22.40
C LEU A 16 6.22 -7.40 22.05
N SER A 17 6.45 -8.68 21.71
CA SER A 17 7.75 -9.20 21.28
C SER A 17 7.57 -10.26 20.19
N PHE A 18 8.54 -10.31 19.29
CA PHE A 18 8.65 -11.32 18.24
C PHE A 18 9.86 -12.22 18.52
N PRO A 19 9.78 -13.53 18.24
CA PRO A 19 10.87 -14.46 18.52
C PRO A 19 12.12 -14.24 17.63
N ASN A 20 11.95 -13.64 16.46
CA ASN A 20 13.02 -13.23 15.54
C ASN A 20 12.48 -12.22 14.51
N ASP A 21 13.39 -11.63 13.73
CA ASP A 21 13.05 -10.62 12.72
C ASP A 21 12.18 -11.19 11.59
N GLU A 22 12.35 -12.46 11.23
CA GLU A 22 11.56 -13.09 10.17
C GLU A 22 10.09 -13.25 10.59
N ALA A 23 9.82 -13.56 11.85
CA ALA A 23 8.48 -13.60 12.39
C ALA A 23 7.81 -12.21 12.38
N LEU A 24 8.57 -11.15 12.63
CA LEU A 24 8.11 -9.77 12.52
C LEU A 24 7.77 -9.42 11.06
N LYS A 25 8.70 -9.65 10.13
CA LYS A 25 8.51 -9.38 8.70
C LYS A 25 7.31 -10.13 8.15
N LYS A 26 7.15 -11.41 8.47
CA LYS A 26 6.00 -12.23 8.05
C LYS A 26 4.68 -11.66 8.58
N SER A 27 4.66 -11.18 9.83
CA SER A 27 3.46 -10.56 10.41
C SER A 27 3.08 -9.28 9.69
N VAL A 28 4.05 -8.43 9.33
CA VAL A 28 3.81 -7.20 8.56
C VAL A 28 3.35 -7.54 7.14
N TYR A 29 4.00 -8.51 6.48
CA TYR A 29 3.62 -8.98 5.16
C TYR A 29 2.16 -9.45 5.11
N LEU A 30 1.75 -10.30 6.04
CA LEU A 30 0.36 -10.80 6.10
C LEU A 30 -0.64 -9.67 6.34
N CYS A 31 -0.28 -8.67 7.15
CA CYS A 31 -1.10 -7.48 7.36
C CYS A 31 -1.29 -6.70 6.05
N ILE A 32 -0.21 -6.47 5.30
CA ILE A 32 -0.23 -5.76 4.02
C ILE A 32 -1.06 -6.54 3.00
N ALA A 33 -0.86 -7.85 2.87
CA ALA A 33 -1.60 -8.69 1.94
C ALA A 33 -3.13 -8.61 2.15
N GLU A 34 -3.60 -8.63 3.42
CA GLU A 34 -5.04 -8.48 3.72
C GLU A 34 -5.55 -7.05 3.46
N ILE A 35 -4.69 -6.04 3.55
CA ILE A 35 -5.04 -4.65 3.20
C ILE A 35 -5.15 -4.50 1.69
N GLU A 36 -4.18 -5.01 0.94
CA GLU A 36 -4.15 -4.99 -0.52
C GLU A 36 -5.37 -5.69 -1.11
N ARG A 37 -5.80 -6.82 -0.52
CA ARG A 37 -7.02 -7.52 -0.93
C ARG A 37 -8.29 -6.65 -0.84
N LYS A 38 -8.29 -5.59 -0.03
CA LYS A 38 -9.40 -4.64 0.13
C LYS A 38 -9.24 -3.37 -0.71
N TRP A 39 -8.09 -3.17 -1.35
CA TRP A 39 -7.84 -2.02 -2.23
C TRP A 39 -8.34 -2.30 -3.65
N THR A 40 -9.65 -2.51 -3.76
CA THR A 40 -10.32 -2.80 -5.04
C THR A 40 -10.91 -1.56 -5.69
N GLN A 41 -11.08 -0.46 -4.95
CA GLN A 41 -11.69 0.75 -5.47
C GLN A 41 -10.73 1.45 -6.44
N PRO A 42 -11.15 1.74 -7.68
CA PRO A 42 -10.34 2.52 -8.61
C PRO A 42 -10.18 3.96 -8.10
N LEU A 43 -9.10 4.61 -8.53
CA LEU A 43 -8.88 6.02 -8.27
C LEU A 43 -9.96 6.86 -8.96
N TRP A 44 -10.57 7.77 -8.21
CA TRP A 44 -11.56 8.67 -8.76
C TRP A 44 -10.90 9.63 -9.75
N ASN A 45 -11.58 9.89 -10.87
CA ASN A 45 -11.11 10.76 -11.95
C ASN A 45 -9.77 10.33 -12.58
N TRP A 46 -9.44 9.03 -12.56
CA TRP A 46 -8.15 8.54 -13.08
C TRP A 46 -7.87 8.96 -14.52
N GLY A 47 -8.86 8.96 -15.42
CA GLY A 47 -8.66 9.38 -16.82
C GLY A 47 -8.21 10.84 -16.97
N LEU A 48 -8.77 11.76 -16.18
CA LEU A 48 -8.37 13.17 -16.19
C LEU A 48 -6.94 13.34 -15.67
N ILE A 49 -6.64 12.71 -14.53
CA ILE A 49 -5.31 12.73 -13.92
C ILE A 49 -4.28 12.15 -14.90
N PHE A 50 -4.60 11.02 -15.52
CA PHE A 50 -3.74 10.36 -16.49
C PHE A 50 -3.45 11.24 -17.71
N ASN A 51 -4.44 11.96 -18.25
CA ASN A 51 -4.22 12.95 -19.31
C ASN A 51 -3.24 14.06 -18.90
N GLN A 52 -3.34 14.56 -17.66
CA GLN A 52 -2.37 15.54 -17.13
C GLN A 52 -0.96 14.93 -17.05
N PHE A 53 -0.84 13.67 -16.61
CA PHE A 53 0.43 12.95 -16.60
C PHE A 53 1.03 12.79 -18.00
N LEU A 54 0.22 12.48 -19.01
CA LEU A 54 0.68 12.39 -20.40
C LEU A 54 1.19 13.73 -20.94
N VAL A 55 0.55 14.84 -20.57
CA VAL A 55 1.02 16.18 -20.97
C VAL A 55 2.37 16.52 -20.33
N ILE A 56 2.54 16.24 -19.04
CA ILE A 56 3.77 16.59 -18.28
C ILE A 56 4.92 15.62 -18.60
N PHE A 57 4.63 14.34 -18.78
CA PHE A 57 5.62 13.27 -18.86
C PHE A 57 5.51 12.40 -20.12
N GLY A 58 4.85 12.88 -21.19
CA GLY A 58 4.54 12.09 -22.38
C GLY A 58 5.74 11.38 -23.01
N GLN A 59 6.92 11.99 -22.99
CA GLN A 59 8.16 11.37 -23.48
C GLN A 59 8.60 10.11 -22.69
N ARG A 60 8.20 9.98 -21.43
CA ARG A 60 8.51 8.81 -20.57
C ARG A 60 7.47 7.71 -20.71
N LEU A 61 6.25 8.06 -21.12
CA LEU A 61 5.10 7.16 -21.17
C LEU A 61 4.83 6.62 -22.59
N ASN A 62 5.26 7.33 -23.63
CA ASN A 62 5.10 6.92 -25.04
C ASN A 62 6.33 6.13 -25.55
N ARG A 63 6.57 4.93 -25.01
CA ARG A 63 7.58 4.00 -25.53
C ARG A 63 6.95 2.83 -26.27
#